data_AF-A0A7H1MCP4-F1
#
_entry.id   AF-A0A7H1MCP4-F1
#
_cell.length_a   1.000
_cell.length_b   1.000
_cell.length_c   1.000
_cell.angle_alpha   90.00
_cell.angle_beta   90.00
_cell.angle_gamma   90.00
#
_symmetry.space_group_name_H-M   'P 1'
#
loop_
_entity.id
_entity.type
_entity.pdbx_description
1 polymer ?
#
loop_
_entity_poly.entity_id
_entity_poly.type
_entity_poly.pdbx_seq_one_letter_code
_entity_poly.pdbx_strand_id
1 'polypeptide(L)'
;MKTQSAPVAVKLTPETKERLRIVAEQQDRSIHWLMKEAVNQFLDREESKAALRAAADESWRHYQETGAGMALEKANDWMDQIISGKKAKPLECR
;
A
#
# COMPACT_ATOMS: atom_id res chain seq x y z
N MET A 1 27.45 6.05 3.61
CA MET A 1 27.44 4.67 4.14
C MET A 1 27.34 3.72 2.98
N LYS A 2 28.23 2.72 2.85
CA LYS A 2 28.10 1.70 1.80
C LYS A 2 26.90 0.82 2.16
N THR A 3 25.86 0.80 1.35
CA THR A 3 24.72 -0.11 1.50
C THR A 3 25.24 -1.52 1.27
N GLN A 4 25.47 -2.29 2.33
CA GLN A 4 25.84 -3.70 2.20
C GLN A 4 24.60 -4.51 1.84
N SER A 5 24.59 -5.13 0.66
CA SER A 5 23.58 -6.13 0.30
C SER A 5 24.00 -7.49 0.85
N ALA A 6 23.19 -8.09 1.72
CA ALA A 6 23.39 -9.46 2.19
C ALA A 6 22.60 -10.44 1.30
N PRO A 7 23.21 -11.55 0.84
CA PRO A 7 22.48 -12.56 0.09
C PRO A 7 21.52 -13.32 1.01
N VAL A 8 20.27 -13.49 0.57
CA VAL A 8 19.25 -14.30 1.25
C VAL A 8 18.83 -15.44 0.34
N ALA A 9 18.91 -16.67 0.83
CA ALA A 9 18.47 -17.85 0.09
C ALA A 9 16.97 -18.08 0.33
N VAL A 10 16.19 -18.13 -0.76
CA VAL A 10 14.75 -18.42 -0.71
C VAL A 10 14.51 -19.78 -1.36
N LYS A 11 13.81 -20.66 -0.65
CA LYS A 11 13.41 -21.96 -1.19
C LYS A 11 12.21 -21.77 -2.11
N LEU A 12 12.37 -22.08 -3.39
CA LEU A 12 11.31 -22.06 -4.39
C LEU A 12 11.05 -23.47 -4.91
N THR A 13 9.78 -23.79 -5.15
CA THR A 13 9.43 -25.04 -5.84
C THR A 13 9.89 -24.99 -7.30
N PRO A 14 10.16 -26.14 -7.95
CA PRO A 14 10.52 -26.18 -9.36
C PRO A 14 9.49 -25.48 -10.25
N GLU A 15 8.20 -25.66 -9.96
CA GLU A 15 7.09 -25.01 -10.65
C GLU A 15 7.17 -23.47 -10.55
N THR A 16 7.39 -22.94 -9.34
CA THR A 16 7.51 -21.49 -9.13
C THR A 16 8.71 -20.92 -9.87
N LYS A 17 9.83 -21.64 -9.87
CA LYS A 17 11.04 -21.24 -10.58
C LYS A 17 10.81 -21.18 -12.10
N GLU A 18 10.07 -22.13 -12.64
CA GLU A 18 9.73 -22.16 -14.06
C GLU A 18 8.78 -21.02 -14.44
N ARG A 19 7.76 -20.75 -13.62
CA ARG A 19 6.88 -19.58 -13.81
C ARG A 19 7.66 -18.26 -13.80
N LEU A 20 8.61 -18.11 -12.88
CA LEU A 20 9.48 -16.92 -12.84
C LEU A 20 10.36 -16.81 -14.08
N ARG A 21 10.87 -17.92 -14.62
CA ARG A 21 11.67 -17.93 -15.85
C ARG A 21 10.86 -17.43 -17.05
N ILE A 22 9.63 -17.94 -17.21
CA ILE A 22 8.73 -17.52 -18.30
C ILE A 22 8.41 -16.02 -18.20
N VAL A 23 8.10 -15.52 -17.00
CA VAL A 23 7.82 -14.10 -16.78
C VAL A 23 9.06 -13.23 -17.04
N ALA A 24 10.24 -13.69 -16.62
CA ALA A 24 11.52 -13.01 -16.86
C ALA A 24 11.79 -12.84 -18.36
N GLU A 25 11.59 -13.90 -19.14
CA GLU A 25 11.77 -13.89 -20.60
C GLU A 25 10.78 -12.95 -21.29
N GLN A 26 9.52 -12.97 -20.88
CA GLN A 26 8.48 -12.09 -21.43
C GLN A 26 8.75 -10.60 -21.16
N GLN A 27 9.37 -10.28 -20.02
CA GLN A 27 9.64 -8.91 -19.60
C GLN A 27 11.04 -8.41 -19.96
N ASP A 28 11.89 -9.26 -20.57
CA ASP A 28 13.31 -9.00 -20.81
C ASP A 28 14.05 -8.57 -19.52
N ARG A 29 13.87 -9.36 -18.46
CA ARG A 29 14.47 -9.12 -17.13
C ARG A 29 15.05 -10.40 -16.57
N SER A 30 16.03 -10.27 -15.67
CA SER A 30 16.58 -11.43 -14.98
C SER A 30 15.64 -11.94 -13.89
N ILE A 31 15.65 -13.26 -13.64
CA ILE A 31 14.88 -13.86 -12.53
C ILE A 31 15.24 -13.23 -11.19
N HIS A 32 16.52 -12.88 -10.98
CA HIS A 32 16.95 -12.20 -9.75
C HIS A 32 16.35 -10.80 -9.59
N TRP A 33 16.21 -10.05 -10.69
CA TRP A 33 15.51 -8.77 -10.66
C TRP A 33 14.04 -8.96 -10.26
N LEU A 34 13.34 -9.93 -10.85
CA LEU A 34 11.94 -10.23 -10.50
C LEU A 34 11.78 -10.66 -9.03
N MET A 35 12.72 -11.44 -8.50
CA MET A 35 12.67 -11.84 -7.08
C MET A 35 12.80 -10.63 -6.14
N LYS A 36 13.71 -9.69 -6.44
CA LYS A 36 13.84 -8.45 -5.65
C LYS A 36 12.58 -7.59 -5.77
N GLU A 37 12.08 -7.45 -6.99
CA GLU A 37 10.88 -6.68 -7.26
C GLU A 37 9.65 -7.26 -6.53
N ALA A 38 9.49 -8.58 -6.53
CA ALA A 38 8.42 -9.25 -5.79
C ALA A 38 8.50 -9.00 -4.28
N VAL A 39 9.71 -8.98 -3.71
CA VAL A 39 9.92 -8.63 -2.29
C VAL A 39 9.54 -7.19 -2.01
N ASN A 40 10.00 -6.24 -2.84
CA ASN A 40 9.66 -4.83 -2.68
C ASN A 40 8.14 -4.61 -2.75
N GLN A 41 7.47 -5.15 -3.77
CA GLN A 41 6.02 -5.03 -3.90
C GLN A 41 5.26 -5.66 -2.72
N PHE A 42 5.80 -6.73 -2.14
CA PHE A 42 5.21 -7.31 -0.94
C PHE A 42 5.36 -6.38 0.26
N LEU A 43 6.56 -5.83 0.48
CA LEU A 43 6.82 -4.87 1.56
C LEU A 43 5.95 -3.63 1.42
N ASP A 44 5.93 -3.00 0.24
CA ASP A 44 5.13 -1.81 -0.02
C ASP A 44 3.64 -2.05 0.30
N ARG A 45 3.10 -3.22 -0.07
CA ARG A 45 1.72 -3.60 0.24
C ARG A 45 1.49 -3.79 1.74
N GLU A 46 2.39 -4.46 2.45
CA GLU A 46 2.25 -4.70 3.88
C GLU A 46 2.45 -3.42 4.71
N GLU A 47 3.42 -2.58 4.35
CA GLU A 47 3.66 -1.27 4.95
C GLU A 47 2.48 -0.33 4.75
N SER A 48 1.91 -0.29 3.53
CA SER A 48 0.70 0.49 3.25
C SER A 48 -0.49 0.03 4.09
N LYS A 49 -0.69 -1.28 4.26
CA LYS A 49 -1.74 -1.82 5.13
C LYS A 49 -1.50 -1.48 6.60
N ALA A 50 -0.26 -1.56 7.06
CA ALA A 50 0.10 -1.23 8.44
C ALA A 50 -0.13 0.25 8.72
N ALA A 51 0.28 1.14 7.81
CA ALA A 51 0.04 2.57 7.90
C ALA A 51 -1.47 2.90 7.94
N LEU A 52 -2.27 2.26 7.08
CA LEU A 52 -3.72 2.44 7.08
C LEU A 52 -4.36 2.02 8.41
N ARG A 53 -3.93 0.88 8.97
CA ARG A 53 -4.43 0.40 10.28
C ARG A 53 -4.05 1.37 11.39
N ALA A 54 -2.80 1.82 11.43
CA ALA A 54 -2.33 2.78 12.41
C ALA A 54 -3.12 4.10 12.34
N ALA A 55 -3.39 4.60 11.13
CA ALA A 55 -4.21 5.79 10.92
C ALA A 55 -5.67 5.60 11.37
N ALA A 56 -6.25 4.42 11.14
CA ALA A 56 -7.58 4.09 11.61
C ALA A 56 -7.66 4.03 13.14
N ASP A 57 -6.69 3.39 13.79
CA ASP A 57 -6.60 3.31 15.25
C ASP A 57 -6.41 4.70 15.88
N GLU A 58 -5.57 5.55 15.27
CA GLU A 58 -5.38 6.94 15.69
C GLU A 58 -6.66 7.76 15.54
N SER A 59 -7.35 7.66 14.40
CA SER A 59 -8.62 8.34 14.18
C SER A 59 -9.69 7.87 15.17
N TRP A 60 -9.71 6.58 15.51
CA TRP A 60 -10.65 6.04 16.48
C TRP A 60 -10.37 6.57 17.88
N ARG A 61 -9.11 6.55 18.32
CA ARG A 61 -8.71 7.14 19.60
C ARG A 61 -9.05 8.62 19.67
N HIS A 62 -8.76 9.37 18.60
CA HIS A 62 -9.08 10.80 18.53
C HIS A 62 -10.58 11.05 18.71
N TYR A 63 -11.44 10.27 18.03
CA TYR A 63 -12.89 10.36 18.19
C TYR A 63 -13.32 10.02 19.63
N GLN A 64 -12.73 8.98 20.25
CA GLN A 64 -13.05 8.63 21.64
C GLN A 64 -12.69 9.74 22.64
N GLU A 65 -11.57 10.45 22.42
CA GLU A 65 -11.09 11.51 23.31
C GLU A 65 -11.83 12.83 23.12
N THR A 66 -12.15 13.20 21.88
CA THR A 66 -12.67 14.53 21.54
C THR A 66 -14.17 14.53 21.25
N GLY A 67 -14.75 13.37 20.93
CA GLY A 67 -16.05 13.27 20.29
C GLY A 67 -16.06 13.80 18.85
N ALA A 68 -14.92 14.25 18.32
CA ALA A 68 -14.82 14.95 17.06
C ALA A 68 -14.97 13.97 15.91
N GLY A 69 -16.07 14.11 15.17
CA GLY A 69 -16.48 13.19 14.12
C GLY A 69 -16.87 13.92 12.85
N MET A 70 -17.34 13.17 11.86
CA MET A 70 -17.85 13.71 10.62
C MET A 70 -19.28 13.24 10.40
N ALA A 71 -20.20 14.19 10.20
CA ALA A 71 -21.55 13.87 9.79
C ALA A 71 -21.53 13.22 8.40
N LEU A 72 -22.33 12.15 8.24
CA LEU A 72 -22.38 11.37 7.00
C LEU A 72 -22.82 12.22 5.81
N GLU A 73 -23.76 13.15 6.03
CA GLU A 73 -24.28 14.06 5.02
C GLU A 73 -23.17 14.97 4.48
N LYS A 74 -22.34 15.53 5.37
CA LYS A 74 -21.20 16.38 5.00
C LYS A 74 -20.16 15.59 4.18
N ALA A 75 -19.95 14.31 4.52
CA ALA A 75 -19.06 13.44 3.75
C ALA A 75 -19.63 13.13 2.36
N ASN A 76 -20.93 12.84 2.25
CA ASN A 76 -21.59 12.57 0.98
C ASN A 76 -21.57 13.79 0.04
N ASP A 77 -21.93 14.98 0.55
CA ASP A 77 -21.92 16.22 -0.24
C ASP A 77 -20.53 16.56 -0.80
N TRP A 78 -19.48 16.21 -0.05
CA TRP A 78 -18.10 16.37 -0.48
C TRP A 78 -17.69 15.32 -1.52
N MET A 79 -18.11 14.06 -1.33
CA MET A 79 -17.87 13.01 -2.33
C MET A 79 -18.52 13.36 -3.67
N ASP A 80 -19.76 13.85 -3.65
CA ASP A 80 -20.47 14.27 -4.87
C ASP A 80 -19.76 15.41 -5.61
N GLN A 81 -19.15 16.35 -4.87
CA GLN A 81 -18.33 17.41 -5.46
C GLN A 81 -17.09 16.83 -6.15
N ILE A 82 -16.40 15.88 -5.53
CA ILE A 82 -15.22 15.24 -6.13
C ILE A 82 -15.60 14.40 -7.36
N ILE A 83 -16.66 13.59 -7.26
CA ILE A 83 -17.14 12.74 -8.35
C ILE A 83 -17.55 13.59 -9.56
N SER A 84 -18.15 14.77 -9.34
CA SER A 84 -18.47 15.73 -10.40
C SER A 84 -17.27 16.51 -10.95
N GLY A 85 -16.06 16.20 -10.51
CA GLY A 85 -14.82 16.83 -10.99
C GLY A 85 -14.52 18.19 -10.38
N LYS A 86 -15.26 18.62 -9.34
CA LYS A 86 -14.99 19.87 -8.63
C LYS A 86 -13.82 19.67 -7.67
N LYS A 87 -12.97 20.70 -7.53
CA LYS A 87 -11.90 20.71 -6.53
C LYS A 87 -12.50 21.03 -5.15
N ALA A 88 -12.83 19.99 -4.39
CA ALA A 88 -13.26 20.14 -3.00
C ALA A 88 -12.05 20.21 -2.05
N LYS A 89 -12.13 21.02 -0.99
CA LYS A 89 -11.10 21.06 0.06
C LYS A 89 -11.18 19.80 0.93
N PRO A 90 -10.09 19.34 1.55
CA PRO A 90 -10.14 18.21 2.49
C PRO A 90 -11.16 18.46 3.60
N LEU A 91 -11.92 17.43 3.96
CA LEU A 91 -12.84 17.52 5.10
C LEU A 91 -12.07 17.38 6.41
N GLU A 92 -12.37 18.26 7.35
CA GLU A 92 -11.86 18.20 8.71
C GLU A 92 -12.91 17.56 9.63
N CYS A 93 -12.44 16.66 10.52
CA CYS A 93 -13.20 16.17 11.67
C CYS A 93 -13.45 17.34 12.63
N ARG A 94 -14.66 17.42 13.22
CA ARG A 94 -15.07 18.52 14.10
C ARG A 94 -15.51 17.98 15.45
#